data_AF-A0A537YFM8-F1
#
_entry.id   AF-A0A537YFM8-F1
#
_cell.length_a   1.000
_cell.length_b   1.000
_cell.length_c   1.000
_cell.angle_alpha   90.00
_cell.angle_beta   90.00
_cell.angle_gamma   90.00
#
_symmetry.space_group_name_H-M   'P 1'
#
loop_
_entity.id
_entity.type
_entity.pdbx_description
1 polymer ?
#
loop_
_entity_poly.entity_id
_entity_poly.type
_entity_poly.pdbx_seq_one_letter_code
_entity_poly.pdbx_strand_id
1 'polypeptide(L)'
;MGDAPSCSRGLEGSGFIFAPQHVMTNAHVVAGVTNPTVTTPNPNGQTLRARVVLYDPNRDVAVLYVPGLTRRPLAFNGPVATGSDAVVAGYPLDGPLTATAARIAGD
;
A
#
# COMPACT_ATOMS: atom_id res chain seq x y z
N MET A 1 11.81 -26.68 21.62
CA MET A 1 12.12 -25.29 22.02
C MET A 1 13.48 -24.95 21.46
N GLY A 2 13.55 -23.89 20.67
CA GLY A 2 14.75 -23.43 19.98
C GLY A 2 14.32 -22.28 19.07
N ASP A 3 14.60 -21.07 19.53
CA ASP A 3 14.15 -19.78 19.04
C ASP A 3 14.35 -19.57 17.53
N ALA A 4 13.29 -19.12 16.86
CA ALA A 4 13.45 -18.21 15.73
C ALA A 4 13.22 -16.79 16.27
N PRO A 5 14.29 -16.04 16.61
CA PRO A 5 14.14 -14.62 16.92
C PRO A 5 13.64 -13.95 15.66
N SER A 6 12.43 -13.37 15.73
CA SER A 6 11.87 -12.47 14.74
C SER A 6 11.90 -13.01 13.30
N CYS A 7 10.77 -13.54 12.83
CA CYS A 7 10.31 -13.06 11.53
C CYS A 7 10.16 -11.54 11.66
N SER A 8 11.25 -10.80 11.42
CA SER A 8 11.24 -9.39 11.00
C SER A 8 10.61 -9.30 9.61
N ARG A 9 9.53 -10.06 9.40
CA ARG A 9 8.76 -10.10 8.17
C ARG A 9 7.96 -8.81 8.24
N GLY A 10 8.60 -7.71 7.87
CA GLY A 10 7.87 -6.57 7.37
C GLY A 10 6.88 -7.16 6.39
N LEU A 11 5.60 -7.02 6.69
CA LEU A 11 4.56 -7.49 5.79
C LEU A 11 4.69 -6.60 4.55
N GLU A 12 5.30 -7.18 3.52
CA GLU A 12 5.55 -6.54 2.23
C GLU A 12 4.20 -6.24 1.59
N GLY A 13 4.04 -5.04 1.08
CA GLY A 13 2.77 -4.61 0.52
C GLY A 13 2.86 -3.32 -0.24
N SER A 14 1.91 -3.15 -1.15
CA SER A 14 1.77 -1.92 -1.93
C SER A 14 0.75 -0.99 -1.29
N GLY A 15 0.87 0.30 -1.58
CA GLY A 15 -0.10 1.30 -1.17
C GLY A 15 -0.03 2.50 -2.10
N PHE A 16 -1.05 3.34 -2.04
CA PHE A 16 -1.11 4.55 -2.84
C PHE A 16 -1.53 5.75 -2.00
N ILE A 17 -1.09 6.92 -2.44
CA ILE A 17 -1.34 8.19 -1.74
C ILE A 17 -2.72 8.67 -2.16
N PHE A 18 -3.65 8.78 -1.22
CA PHE A 18 -5.02 9.25 -1.51
C PHE A 18 -5.30 10.63 -0.93
N ALA A 19 -4.45 11.11 -0.02
CA ALA A 19 -4.48 12.47 0.52
C ALA A 19 -3.05 12.89 0.95
N PRO A 20 -2.77 14.19 1.15
CA PRO A 20 -1.47 14.65 1.63
C PRO A 20 -1.06 13.89 2.90
N GLN A 21 0.15 13.33 2.90
CA GLN A 21 0.69 12.54 4.01
C GLN A 21 -0.12 11.29 4.41
N HIS A 22 -1.04 10.81 3.57
CA HIS A 22 -1.83 9.62 3.85
C HIS A 22 -1.73 8.59 2.72
N VAL A 23 -1.38 7.36 3.11
CA VAL A 23 -1.29 6.20 2.22
C VAL A 23 -2.40 5.22 2.59
N MET A 24 -3.11 4.74 1.59
CA MET A 24 -4.06 3.63 1.72
C MET A 24 -3.37 2.34 1.28
N THR A 25 -3.59 1.26 2.04
CA THR A 25 -3.07 -0.09 1.78
C THR A 25 -4.06 -1.13 2.33
N ASN A 26 -3.75 -2.41 2.16
CA ASN A 26 -4.53 -3.50 2.72
C ASN A 26 -4.33 -3.60 4.24
N ALA A 27 -5.36 -4.01 4.99
CA ALA A 27 -5.25 -4.17 6.43
C ALA A 27 -4.29 -5.32 6.79
N HIS A 28 -4.34 -6.43 6.06
CA HIS A 28 -3.47 -7.58 6.32
C HIS A 28 -1.97 -7.23 6.15
N VAL A 29 -1.62 -6.23 5.33
CA VAL A 29 -0.25 -5.73 5.12
C VAL A 29 0.31 -5.07 6.38
N VAL A 30 -0.53 -4.53 7.26
CA VAL A 30 -0.06 -3.81 8.46
C VAL A 30 -0.35 -4.57 9.75
N ALA A 31 -0.95 -5.76 9.65
CA ALA A 31 -1.34 -6.56 10.80
C ALA A 31 -0.12 -6.99 11.62
N GLY A 32 -0.01 -6.51 12.86
CA GLY A 32 1.13 -6.84 13.74
C GLY A 32 2.42 -6.07 13.43
N VAL A 33 2.40 -5.06 12.55
CA VAL A 33 3.56 -4.21 12.28
C VAL A 33 3.67 -3.11 13.34
N THR A 34 4.75 -3.14 14.14
CA THR A 34 4.95 -2.16 15.23
C THR A 34 5.47 -0.80 14.73
N ASN A 35 6.31 -0.80 13.69
CA ASN A 35 6.96 0.41 13.15
C ASN A 35 6.86 0.44 11.63
N PRO A 36 5.68 0.73 11.06
CA PRO A 36 5.53 0.72 9.61
C PRO A 36 6.37 1.83 8.96
N THR A 37 6.94 1.52 7.80
CA THR A 37 7.63 2.48 6.95
C THR A 37 7.03 2.47 5.55
N VAL A 38 7.14 3.59 4.84
CA VAL A 38 6.71 3.72 3.45
C VAL A 38 7.91 4.14 2.62
N THR A 39 8.24 3.34 1.61
CA THR A 39 9.29 3.65 0.64
C THR A 39 8.66 4.18 -0.63
N THR A 40 9.07 5.38 -1.05
CA THR A 40 8.63 5.96 -2.33
C THR A 40 9.62 5.60 -3.44
N PRO A 41 9.17 5.39 -4.69
CA PRO A 41 10.08 5.15 -5.82
C PRO A 41 10.96 6.38 -6.13
N ASN A 42 12.11 6.08 -6.73
CA ASN A 42 13.27 6.94 -7.07
C ASN A 42 12.95 8.24 -7.88
N PRO A 43 13.88 9.24 -7.92
CA PRO A 43 15.35 9.12 -7.85
C PRO A 43 15.98 9.03 -6.45
N ASN A 44 15.29 9.49 -5.40
CA ASN A 44 15.83 9.57 -4.05
C ASN A 44 15.00 8.72 -3.09
N GLY A 45 14.78 7.45 -3.41
CA GLY A 45 13.82 6.55 -2.76
C GLY A 45 13.77 6.77 -1.24
N GLN A 46 12.77 7.54 -0.81
CA GLN A 46 12.72 8.01 0.57
C GLN A 46 11.89 7.00 1.35
N THR A 47 12.50 6.37 2.35
CA THR A 47 11.80 5.60 3.36
C THR A 47 11.40 6.53 4.49
N LEU A 48 10.10 6.65 4.71
CA LEU A 48 9.50 7.49 5.74
C LEU A 48 8.89 6.61 6.82
N ARG A 49 9.00 7.02 8.08
CA ARG A 49 8.22 6.39 9.16
C ARG A 49 6.75 6.72 8.97
N ALA A 50 5.92 5.73 9.27
CA ALA A 50 4.48 5.83 9.19
C ALA A 50 3.84 5.46 10.54
N ARG A 51 2.57 5.81 10.68
CA ARG A 51 1.71 5.33 11.76
C ARG A 51 0.37 4.88 11.18
N VAL A 52 -0.10 3.71 11.59
CA VAL A 52 -1.47 3.28 11.27
C VAL A 52 -2.45 4.21 11.99
N VAL A 53 -3.27 4.92 11.24
CA VAL A 53 -4.31 5.83 11.77
C VAL A 53 -5.73 5.33 11.50
N LEU A 54 -5.88 4.34 10.62
CA LEU A 54 -7.09 3.55 10.44
C LEU A 54 -6.70 2.11 10.15
N TYR A 55 -7.42 1.17 10.78
CA TYR A 55 -7.31 -0.26 10.54
C TYR A 55 -8.71 -0.86 10.53
N ASP A 56 -9.16 -1.34 9.38
CA ASP A 56 -10.45 -2.00 9.19
C ASP A 56 -10.24 -3.38 8.54
N PRO A 57 -10.19 -4.46 9.34
CA PRO A 57 -9.96 -5.80 8.81
C PRO A 57 -11.18 -6.36 8.06
N ASN A 58 -12.39 -5.83 8.29
CA ASN A 58 -13.60 -6.32 7.62
C ASN A 58 -13.64 -5.89 6.15
N ARG A 59 -13.02 -4.75 5.83
CA ARG A 59 -12.88 -4.23 4.46
C ARG A 59 -11.49 -4.49 3.86
N ASP A 60 -10.60 -5.13 4.62
CA ASP A 60 -9.17 -5.24 4.34
C ASP A 60 -8.52 -3.89 3.96
N VAL A 61 -8.85 -2.82 4.69
CA VAL A 61 -8.30 -1.47 4.45
C VAL A 61 -7.55 -0.94 5.67
N ALA A 62 -6.38 -0.35 5.43
CA ALA A 62 -5.65 0.44 6.40
C ALA A 62 -5.23 1.81 5.82
N VAL A 63 -5.14 2.80 6.70
CA VAL A 63 -4.57 4.12 6.39
C VAL A 63 -3.34 4.35 7.24
N LEU A 64 -2.26 4.74 6.56
CA LEU A 64 -1.01 5.16 7.15
C LEU A 64 -0.88 6.68 7.07
N TYR A 65 -0.62 7.32 8.21
CA TYR A 65 -0.12 8.70 8.26
C TYR A 65 1.41 8.70 8.13
N VAL A 66 1.94 9.44 7.17
CA VAL A 66 3.34 9.45 6.77
C VAL A 66 3.86 10.90 6.78
N PRO A 67 4.29 11.43 7.93
CA PRO A 67 4.78 12.80 8.02
C PRO A 67 5.98 13.03 7.09
N GLY A 68 5.97 14.14 6.35
CA GLY A 68 7.03 14.46 5.39
C GLY A 68 6.84 13.87 3.99
N LEU A 69 5.77 13.10 3.74
CA LEU A 69 5.41 12.63 2.41
C LEU A 69 4.87 13.80 1.55
N THR A 70 5.58 14.12 0.46
CA THR A 70 5.32 15.29 -0.41
C THR A 70 4.83 14.93 -1.81
N ARG A 71 4.46 13.68 -2.04
CA ARG A 71 4.04 13.15 -3.35
C ARG A 71 2.55 13.45 -3.62
N ARG A 72 2.19 13.54 -4.90
CA ARG A 72 0.82 13.90 -5.34
C ARG A 72 -0.16 12.75 -5.06
N PRO A 73 -1.32 13.03 -4.43
CA PRO A 73 -2.37 12.04 -4.26
C PRO A 73 -3.04 11.63 -5.58
N LEU A 74 -3.47 10.38 -5.66
CA LEU A 74 -4.40 9.89 -6.67
C LEU A 74 -5.82 10.36 -6.33
N ALA A 75 -6.58 10.71 -7.36
CA ALA A 75 -8.00 11.02 -7.24
C ALA A 75 -8.81 9.74 -7.43
N PHE A 76 -9.83 9.55 -6.60
CA PHE A 76 -10.81 8.50 -6.83
C PHE A 76 -11.76 8.91 -7.95
N ASN A 77 -11.99 7.99 -8.88
CA ASN A 77 -13.06 8.09 -9.85
C ASN A 77 -14.31 7.38 -9.33
N GLY A 78 -15.47 7.68 -9.92
CA GLY A 78 -16.72 6.99 -9.64
C GLY A 78 -16.75 5.56 -10.21
N PRO A 79 -17.90 4.87 -10.10
CA PRO A 79 -18.11 3.55 -10.66
C PRO A 79 -17.79 3.50 -12.17
N VAL A 80 -17.19 2.40 -12.61
CA VAL A 80 -16.84 2.12 -14.01
C VAL A 80 -17.56 0.88 -14.51
N ALA A 81 -17.89 0.84 -15.80
CA ALA A 81 -18.64 -0.26 -16.39
C ALA A 81 -17.80 -1.56 -16.46
N THR A 82 -18.47 -2.70 -16.36
CA THR A 82 -17.89 -4.01 -16.69
C THR A 82 -17.28 -4.00 -18.09
N GLY A 83 -16.12 -4.64 -18.25
CA GLY A 83 -15.37 -4.66 -19.50
C GLY A 83 -14.44 -3.47 -19.71
N SER A 84 -14.48 -2.45 -18.84
CA SER A 84 -13.55 -1.32 -18.90
C SER A 84 -12.11 -1.78 -18.69
N ASP A 85 -11.17 -1.20 -19.42
CA ASP A 85 -9.75 -1.44 -19.24
C ASP A 85 -9.26 -0.88 -17.90
N ALA A 86 -8.35 -1.61 -17.26
CA ALA A 86 -7.78 -1.27 -15.97
C ALA A 86 -6.28 -1.61 -15.94
N VAL A 87 -5.57 -1.03 -14.97
CA VAL A 87 -4.18 -1.37 -14.67
C VAL A 87 -4.07 -1.62 -13.17
N VAL A 88 -3.44 -2.74 -12.80
CA VAL A 88 -3.05 -3.02 -11.43
C VAL A 88 -1.57 -2.69 -11.29
N ALA A 89 -1.24 -1.77 -10.38
CA ALA A 89 0.12 -1.32 -10.14
C ALA A 89 0.55 -1.65 -8.71
N GLY A 90 1.75 -2.23 -8.55
CA GLY A 90 2.28 -2.61 -7.25
C GLY A 90 3.75 -3.03 -7.29
N TYR A 91 4.26 -3.48 -6.15
CA TYR A 91 5.66 -3.87 -5.95
C TYR A 91 5.71 -5.36 -5.56
N PRO A 92 5.61 -6.29 -6.52
CA PRO A 92 5.68 -7.72 -6.21
C PRO A 92 7.08 -8.09 -5.72
N LEU A 93 7.15 -8.84 -4.61
CA LEU A 93 8.40 -9.33 -4.01
C LEU A 93 9.39 -8.19 -3.65
N ASP A 94 8.88 -7.04 -3.22
CA ASP A 94 9.65 -5.79 -3.00
C ASP A 94 10.50 -5.34 -4.21
N GLY A 95 10.12 -5.82 -5.40
CA GLY A 95 10.77 -5.51 -6.67
C GLY A 95 10.41 -4.11 -7.19
N PRO A 96 10.80 -3.78 -8.42
CA PRO A 96 10.39 -2.54 -9.05
C PRO A 96 8.87 -2.47 -9.25
N LEU A 97 8.35 -1.25 -9.42
CA LEU A 97 6.96 -1.03 -9.77
C LEU A 97 6.59 -1.87 -11.00
N THR A 98 5.62 -2.75 -10.83
CA THR A 98 5.02 -3.57 -11.88
C THR A 98 3.63 -3.02 -12.17
N ALA A 99 3.31 -2.84 -13.45
CA ALA A 99 1.99 -2.46 -13.93
C ALA A 99 1.46 -3.56 -14.84
N THR A 100 0.34 -4.17 -14.45
CA THR A 100 -0.28 -5.28 -15.18
C THR A 100 -1.62 -4.82 -15.74
N ALA A 101 -1.81 -5.04 -17.04
CA ALA A 101 -3.10 -4.78 -17.70
C ALA A 101 -4.18 -5.71 -17.13
N ALA A 102 -5.36 -5.14 -16.87
CA ALA A 102 -6.51 -5.83 -16.31
C ALA A 102 -7.79 -5.32 -16.98
N ARG A 103 -8.91 -5.95 -16.65
CA ARG A 103 -10.25 -5.54 -17.09
C ARG A 103 -11.23 -5.69 -15.94
N ILE A 104 -12.20 -4.79 -15.85
CA ILE A 104 -13.27 -4.89 -14.85
C ILE A 104 -14.13 -6.11 -15.18
N ALA A 105 -14.11 -7.11 -14.30
CA ALA A 105 -14.97 -8.28 -14.39
C ALA A 105 -16.43 -7.91 -14.09
N GLY A 106 -17.37 -8.67 -14.66
CA GLY A 106 -18.76 -8.65 -14.22
C GLY A 106 -18.97 -9.59 -13.05
N ASP A 107 -20.15 -9.51 -12.45
CA ASP A 107 -20.63 -10.47 -11.45
C ASP A 107 -20.92 -11.85 -12.07
#